data_AF-A0A974N8G0-F1
#
_entry.id   AF-A0A974N8G0-F1
#
_cell.length_a   1.000
_cell.length_b   1.000
_cell.length_c   1.000
_cell.angle_alpha   90.00
_cell.angle_beta   90.00
_cell.angle_gamma   90.00
#
_symmetry.space_group_name_H-M   'P 1'
#
loop_
_entity.id
_entity.type
_entity.pdbx_description
1 polymer ?
#
loop_
_entity_poly.entity_id
_entity_poly.type
_entity_poly.pdbx_seq_one_letter_code
_entity_poly.pdbx_strand_id
1 'polypeptide(L)' 'MTEDEERRLLEAVRRASEASRSETERARRIMADAAAARALAVQAALDAGIPRQRIAEAAGTDRNNLYRIVGRKPR' A
#
# COMPACT_ATOMS: atom_id res chain seq x y z
N MET A 1 -22.65 33.66 12.59
CA MET A 1 -21.46 33.33 11.77
C MET A 1 -21.31 34.44 10.75
N THR A 2 -20.14 35.04 10.63
CA THR A 2 -19.88 36.09 9.64
C THR A 2 -19.40 35.50 8.33
N GLU A 3 -19.57 36.18 7.20
CA GLU A 3 -19.07 35.72 5.89
C GLU A 3 -17.55 35.50 5.91
N ASP A 4 -16.81 36.29 6.69
CA ASP A 4 -15.35 36.13 6.85
C ASP A 4 -14.96 34.94 7.72
N GLU A 5 -15.80 34.58 8.69
CA GLU A 5 -15.63 33.36 9.49
C GLU A 5 -15.92 32.12 8.64
N GLU A 6 -17.01 32.13 7.88
CA GLU A 6 -17.36 31.06 6.95
C GLU A 6 -16.26 30.83 5.90
N ARG A 7 -15.78 31.91 5.26
CA ARG A 7 -14.69 31.84 4.28
C ARG A 7 -13.42 31.21 4.85
N ARG A 8 -13.04 31.60 6.08
CA ARG A 8 -11.86 31.05 6.76
C ARG A 8 -12.01 29.57 7.08
N LEU A 9 -13.20 29.16 7.54
CA LEU A 9 -13.49 27.75 7.82
C LEU A 9 -13.44 26.90 6.55
N LEU A 10 -14.06 27.36 5.46
CA LEU A 10 -14.03 26.64 4.18
C LEU A 10 -12.62 26.54 3.60
N GLU A 11 -11.81 27.60 3.73
CA GLU A 11 -10.40 27.56 3.35
C GLU A 11 -9.60 26.56 4.19
N ALA A 12 -9.83 26.50 5.50
CA ALA A 12 -9.20 25.52 6.37
C ALA A 12 -9.57 24.08 5.96
N VAL A 13 -10.84 23.82 5.66
CA VAL A 13 -11.32 22.52 5.15
C VAL A 13 -10.64 22.16 3.84
N ARG A 14 -10.56 23.10 2.88
CA ARG A 14 -9.88 22.88 1.59
C ARG A 14 -8.41 22.49 1.80
N ARG A 15 -7.67 23.27 2.58
CA ARG A 15 -6.24 23.00 2.85
C ARG A 15 -6.03 21.65 3.53
N ALA A 16 -6.84 21.34 4.55
CA ALA A 16 -6.75 20.06 5.24
C ALA A 16 -7.05 18.87 4.31
N SER A 17 -8.04 19.02 3.41
CA SER A 17 -8.40 18.00 2.43
C SER A 17 -7.30 17.79 1.39
N GLU A 18 -6.66 18.85 0.93
CA GLU A 18 -5.51 18.79 0.01
C GLU A 18 -4.31 18.09 0.65
N ALA A 19 -3.97 18.46 1.89
CA ALA A 19 -2.91 17.80 2.65
C ALA A 19 -3.21 16.30 2.85
N SER A 20 -4.43 15.96 3.25
CA SER A 20 -4.86 14.56 3.43
C SER A 20 -4.75 13.75 2.14
N ARG A 21 -5.14 14.32 1.00
CA ARG A 21 -5.02 13.65 -0.31
C ARG A 21 -3.55 13.43 -0.70
N SER A 22 -2.70 14.43 -0.49
CA SER A 22 -1.26 14.33 -0.75
C SER A 22 -0.60 13.24 0.08
N GLU A 23 -0.86 13.21 1.40
CA GLU A 23 -0.30 12.19 2.28
C GLU A 23 -0.83 10.79 1.96
N THR A 24 -2.12 10.68 1.62
CA THR A 24 -2.71 9.41 1.18
C THR A 24 -2.03 8.88 -0.08
N GLU A 25 -1.79 9.75 -1.06
CA GLU A 25 -1.10 9.39 -2.30
C GLU A 25 0.34 8.96 -2.03
N ARG A 26 1.06 9.67 -1.15
CA ARG A 26 2.40 9.29 -0.72
C ARG A 26 2.42 7.92 -0.03
N ALA A 27 1.50 7.69 0.90
CA ALA A 27 1.39 6.41 1.60
C ALA A 27 1.07 5.26 0.63
N ARG A 28 0.17 5.48 -0.36
CA ARG A 28 -0.13 4.49 -1.40
C ARG A 28 1.10 4.07 -2.17
N ARG A 29 1.96 5.01 -2.57
CA ARG A 29 3.21 4.71 -3.29
C ARG A 29 4.15 3.86 -2.45
N ILE A 30 4.38 4.24 -1.19
CA ILE A 30 5.22 3.48 -0.27
C ILE A 30 4.69 2.05 -0.09
N MET A 31 3.37 1.89 0.10
CA MET A 31 2.74 0.58 0.23
C MET A 31 2.82 -0.24 -1.06
N ALA A 32 2.66 0.40 -2.22
CA ALA A 32 2.78 -0.25 -3.52
C ALA A 32 4.21 -0.76 -3.77
N ASP A 33 5.22 0.06 -3.51
CA ASP A 33 6.62 -0.29 -3.65
C ASP A 33 7.01 -1.44 -2.71
N ALA A 34 6.59 -1.38 -1.45
CA ALA A 34 6.82 -2.45 -0.49
C ALA A 34 6.11 -3.76 -0.89
N ALA A 35 4.89 -3.67 -1.42
CA ALA A 35 4.16 -4.82 -1.92
C ALA A 35 4.84 -5.43 -3.16
N ALA A 36 5.33 -4.59 -4.07
CA ALA A 36 6.07 -5.03 -5.26
C ALA A 36 7.38 -5.73 -4.88
N ALA A 37 8.16 -5.14 -3.97
CA ALA A 37 9.39 -5.76 -3.47
C ALA A 37 9.12 -7.12 -2.82
N ARG A 38 8.06 -7.22 -2.00
CA ARG A 38 7.61 -8.49 -1.40
C ARG A 38 7.22 -9.51 -2.46
N ALA A 39 6.47 -9.10 -3.48
CA ALA A 39 6.03 -9.96 -4.58
C ALA A 39 7.23 -10.53 -5.35
N LEU A 40 8.22 -9.69 -5.67
CA LEU A 40 9.45 -10.10 -6.34
C LEU A 40 10.25 -11.12 -5.51
N ALA A 41 10.40 -10.90 -4.20
CA ALA A 41 11.10 -11.83 -3.33
C ALA A 41 10.41 -13.21 -3.25
N VAL A 42 9.07 -13.22 -3.13
CA VAL A 42 8.29 -14.46 -3.14
C VAL A 42 8.40 -15.17 -4.49
N GLN A 43 8.32 -14.43 -5.60
CA GLN A 43 8.45 -14.99 -6.95
C GLN A 43 9.84 -15.61 -7.15
N ALA A 44 10.91 -14.91 -6.79
CA ALA A 44 12.28 -15.44 -6.89
C ALA A 44 12.47 -16.74 -6.08
N ALA A 45 11.85 -16.84 -4.89
CA ALA A 45 11.89 -18.06 -4.09
C ALA A 45 11.13 -19.22 -4.73
N LEU A 46 9.99 -18.94 -5.38
CA LEU A 46 9.24 -19.92 -6.15
C LEU A 46 10.03 -20.41 -7.37
N ASP A 47 10.68 -19.50 -8.09
CA ASP A 47 11.50 -19.79 -9.27
C ASP A 47 12.74 -20.62 -8.91
N ALA A 48 13.30 -20.39 -7.72
CA ALA A 48 14.37 -21.21 -7.15
C ALA A 48 13.90 -22.59 -6.66
N GLY A 49 12.61 -22.91 -6.76
CA GLY A 49 12.04 -24.20 -6.35
C GLY A 49 11.91 -24.39 -4.85
N ILE A 50 11.99 -23.31 -4.05
CA ILE A 50 11.85 -23.41 -2.59
C ILE A 50 10.43 -23.90 -2.24
N PRO A 51 10.27 -24.87 -1.31
CA PRO A 51 8.96 -25.35 -0.93
C PRO A 51 8.04 -24.22 -0.45
N ARG A 52 6.83 -24.13 -1.03
CA ARG A 52 5.84 -23.08 -0.72
C ARG A 52 5.58 -22.90 0.78
N GLN A 53 5.59 -23.99 1.54
CA GLN A 53 5.41 -23.94 3.00
C GLN A 53 6.50 -23.10 3.69
N ARG A 54 7.77 -23.28 3.29
CA ARG A 54 8.91 -22.53 3.82
C ARG A 54 8.87 -21.05 3.44
N ILE A 55 8.43 -20.75 2.22
CA ILE A 55 8.23 -19.37 1.75
C ILE A 55 7.13 -18.69 2.58
N ALA A 56 6.04 -19.39 2.84
CA ALA A 56 4.91 -18.87 3.60
C ALA A 56 5.27 -18.58 5.07
N GLU A 57 6.03 -19.48 5.71
CA GLU A 57 6.62 -19.28 7.04
C GLU A 57 7.50 -18.03 7.08
N ALA A 58 8.42 -17.88 6.12
CA ALA A 58 9.28 -16.69 6.02
C ALA A 58 8.48 -15.40 5.74
N ALA A 59 7.41 -15.50 4.96
CA ALA A 59 6.54 -14.37 4.61
C ALA A 59 5.48 -14.04 5.67
N GLY A 60 5.42 -14.80 6.78
CA GLY A 60 4.44 -14.62 7.86
C GLY A 60 2.98 -14.75 7.39
N THR A 61 2.69 -15.68 6.49
CA THR A 61 1.35 -15.85 5.91
C THR A 61 1.01 -17.31 5.67
N ASP A 62 -0.27 -17.59 5.39
CA ASP A 62 -0.70 -18.92 4.97
C ASP A 62 -0.15 -19.28 3.59
N ARG A 63 0.23 -20.54 3.38
CA ARG A 63 0.78 -21.03 2.11
C ARG A 63 -0.14 -20.74 0.92
N ASN A 64 -1.45 -20.81 1.13
CA ASN A 64 -2.42 -20.53 0.09
C ASN A 64 -2.49 -19.04 -0.25
N ASN A 65 -1.93 -18.12 0.54
CA ASN A 65 -1.91 -16.69 0.19
C ASN A 65 -0.77 -16.28 -0.73
N LEU A 66 0.20 -17.16 -1.02
CA LEU A 66 1.35 -16.81 -1.86
C LEU A 66 0.95 -16.34 -3.26
N TYR A 67 -0.11 -16.90 -3.86
CA TYR A 67 -0.60 -16.46 -5.17
C TYR A 67 -1.12 -15.01 -5.15
N ARG A 68 -1.66 -14.56 -4.00
CA ARG A 68 -2.16 -13.17 -3.84
C ARG A 68 -1.01 -12.18 -3.72
N ILE A 69 0.13 -12.63 -3.22
CA ILE A 69 1.33 -11.80 -3.08
C ILE A 69 1.97 -11.56 -4.45
N VAL A 70 2.15 -12.62 -5.25
CA VAL A 70 2.73 -12.54 -6.59
C VAL A 70 1.77 -11.91 -7.60
N GLY A 71 0.48 -12.25 -7.53
CA GLY A 71 -0.53 -11.82 -8.50
C GLY A 71 -1.01 -10.38 -8.35
N ARG A 72 -0.53 -9.63 -7.35
CA ARG A 72 -0.95 -8.25 -7.12
C ARG A 72 -0.24 -7.33 -8.13
N LYS A 73 -0.82 -7.17 -9.32
CA LYS A 73 -0.42 -6.09 -10.22
C LYS A 73 -0.66 -4.74 -9.50
N PRO A 74 0.31 -3.82 -9.44
CA PRO A 74 0.03 -2.46 -9.05
C PRO A 74 -0.99 -1.89 -10.04
N ARG A 75 -2.12 -1.38 -9.52
CA ARG A 75 -3.10 -0.62 -10.30
C ARG A 75 -2.64 0.83 -10.38
#